data_AF-A0A558IM72-F1
#
_entry.id   AF-A0A558IM72-F1
#
_cell.length_a   1.000
_cell.length_b   1.000
_cell.length_c   1.000
_cell.angle_alpha   90.00
_cell.angle_beta   90.00
_cell.angle_gamma   90.00
#
_symmetry.space_group_name_H-M   'P 1'
#
loop_
_entity.id
_entity.type
_entity.pdbx_description
1 polymer ?
#
loop_
_entity_poly.entity_id
_entity_poly.type
_entity_poly.pdbx_seq_one_letter_code
_entity_poly.pdbx_strand_id
1 'polypeptide(L)' 'MLNSNQVQNEDPERDPLALSDAALRLAGHDVTDEHVRQLGREVAAGALSADEAIARVRRASLK' A
#
# COMPACT_ATOMS: atom_id res chain seq x y z
N MET A 1 7.78 -2.50 -34.67
CA MET A 1 6.85 -1.97 -33.66
C MET A 1 7.40 -2.34 -32.29
N LEU A 2 7.91 -1.37 -31.53
CA LEU A 2 8.40 -1.62 -30.17
C LEU A 2 7.20 -1.72 -29.25
N ASN A 3 7.00 -2.91 -28.66
CA ASN A 3 5.88 -3.20 -27.76
C ASN A 3 6.13 -2.52 -26.41
N SER A 4 5.60 -1.31 -26.26
CA SER A 4 5.49 -0.61 -24.98
C SER A 4 4.46 -1.35 -24.11
N ASN A 5 4.90 -2.19 -23.17
CA ASN A 5 4.18 -2.56 -21.92
C ASN A 5 4.78 -3.82 -21.26
N GLN A 6 6.07 -3.80 -20.98
CA GLN A 6 6.65 -4.75 -20.03
C GLN A 6 7.45 -3.92 -19.02
N VAL A 7 6.74 -3.35 -18.04
CA VAL A 7 7.37 -3.00 -16.77
C VAL A 7 7.63 -4.32 -16.04
N GLN A 8 8.53 -5.13 -16.60
CA GLN A 8 9.09 -6.30 -15.96
C GLN A 8 10.27 -5.81 -15.16
N ASN A 9 10.05 -5.63 -13.87
CA ASN A 9 11.03 -5.78 -12.79
C ASN A 9 10.22 -5.85 -11.50
N GLU A 10 9.48 -6.95 -11.34
CA GLU A 10 9.00 -7.40 -10.03
C GLU A 10 10.23 -7.93 -9.30
N ASP A 11 11.04 -7.03 -8.77
CA ASP A 11 12.02 -7.40 -7.76
C ASP A 11 11.21 -7.92 -6.57
N PRO A 12 11.28 -9.22 -6.21
CA PRO A 12 10.49 -9.77 -5.11
C PRO A 12 10.87 -9.14 -3.75
N GLU A 13 11.99 -8.42 -3.71
CA GLU A 13 12.43 -7.63 -2.54
C GLU A 13 11.91 -6.19 -2.54
N ARG A 14 11.31 -5.70 -3.64
CA ARG A 14 10.82 -4.33 -3.70
C ARG A 14 9.53 -4.24 -2.89
N ASP A 15 9.64 -3.64 -1.70
CA ASP A 15 8.49 -3.33 -0.85
C ASP A 15 7.46 -2.54 -1.67
N PRO A 16 6.25 -3.10 -1.91
CA PRO A 16 5.23 -2.47 -2.72
C PRO A 16 4.69 -1.18 -2.08
N LEU A 17 4.90 -0.99 -0.78
CA LEU A 17 4.50 0.22 -0.05
C LEU A 17 5.57 1.32 -0.05
N ALA A 18 6.78 1.04 -0.52
CA ALA A 18 7.90 1.98 -0.43
C ALA A 18 7.62 3.35 -1.09
N LEU A 19 6.90 3.36 -2.21
CA LEU A 19 6.52 4.61 -2.88
C LEU A 19 5.50 5.40 -2.05
N SER A 20 4.47 4.72 -1.54
CA SER A 20 3.44 5.33 -0.70
C SER A 20 4.04 5.87 0.61
N ASP A 21 4.94 5.12 1.22
CA ASP A 21 5.68 5.53 2.42
C ASP A 21 6.54 6.77 2.16
N ALA A 22 7.29 6.80 1.05
CA ALA A 22 8.08 7.96 0.68
C ALA A 22 7.19 9.20 0.46
N ALA A 23 6.02 9.04 -0.18
CA ALA A 23 5.07 10.11 -0.40
C ALA A 23 4.48 10.65 0.91
N LEU A 24 4.10 9.76 1.83
CA LEU A 24 3.60 10.14 3.15
C LEU A 24 4.68 10.87 3.95
N ARG A 25 5.91 10.35 3.95
CA ARG A 25 7.04 10.96 4.66
C ARG A 25 7.41 12.32 4.09
N LEU A 26 7.34 12.49 2.77
CA LEU A 26 7.49 13.80 2.12
C LEU A 26 6.43 14.80 2.57
N ALA A 27 5.20 14.33 2.81
CA ALA A 27 4.12 15.14 3.37
C ALA A 27 4.22 15.35 4.90
N GLY A 28 5.26 14.82 5.55
CA GLY A 28 5.43 14.90 7.00
C GLY A 28 4.58 13.92 7.80
N HIS A 29 4.07 12.88 7.15
CA HIS A 29 3.28 11.82 7.77
C HIS A 29 4.05 10.49 7.82
N ASP A 30 3.81 9.71 8.87
CA ASP A 30 4.32 8.33 8.97
C ASP A 30 3.21 7.42 9.50
N VAL A 31 3.07 6.25 8.90
CA VAL A 31 2.09 5.25 9.32
C VAL A 31 2.79 4.33 10.30
N THR A 32 2.47 4.47 11.58
CA THR A 32 3.06 3.67 12.66
C THR A 32 2.15 2.56 13.17
N ASP A 33 0.86 2.62 12.83
CA ASP A 33 -0.11 1.60 13.22
C ASP A 33 0.07 0.32 12.40
N GLU A 34 0.45 -0.77 13.07
CA GLU A 34 0.71 -2.07 12.42
C GLU A 34 -0.54 -2.68 11.78
N HIS A 35 -1.73 -2.40 12.31
CA HIS A 35 -2.97 -2.84 11.69
C HIS A 35 -3.17 -2.16 10.33
N VAL A 36 -2.89 -0.86 10.24
CA VAL A 36 -2.94 -0.11 8.97
C VAL A 36 -1.88 -0.62 8.00
N ARG A 37 -0.67 -0.91 8.49
CA ARG A 37 0.41 -1.51 7.68
C ARG A 37 0.03 -2.87 7.10
N GLN A 38 -0.57 -3.73 7.91
CA GLN A 38 -1.05 -5.03 7.46
C GLN A 38 -2.13 -4.92 6.38
N LEU A 39 -3.09 -4.02 6.54
CA LEU A 39 -4.10 -3.75 5.51
C LEU A 39 -3.47 -3.22 4.21
N GLY A 40 -2.45 -2.36 4.30
CA GLY A 40 -1.69 -1.89 3.15
C GLY A 40 -1.01 -3.04 2.39
N ARG A 41 -0.41 -3.99 3.10
CA ARG A 41 0.19 -5.20 2.49
C ARG A 41 -0.84 -6.09 1.81
N GLU A 42 -2.02 -6.27 2.40
CA GLU A 42 -3.12 -7.03 1.79
C GLU A 42 -3.65 -6.37 0.51
N VAL A 43 -3.71 -5.04 0.49
CA VAL A 43 -4.09 -4.26 -0.70
C VAL A 43 -3.04 -4.40 -1.80
N ALA A 44 -1.75 -4.25 -1.44
CA ALA A 44 -0.65 -4.41 -2.38
C ALA A 44 -0.58 -5.83 -2.98
N ALA A 45 -0.90 -6.85 -2.19
CA ALA A 45 -0.99 -8.24 -2.63
C ALA A 45 -2.25 -8.54 -3.47
N GLY A 46 -3.17 -7.58 -3.63
CA GLY A 46 -4.45 -7.78 -4.31
C GLY A 46 -5.44 -8.68 -3.56
N ALA A 47 -5.15 -9.02 -2.30
CA ALA A 47 -6.00 -9.84 -1.44
C ALA A 47 -7.18 -9.05 -0.85
N LEU A 48 -7.06 -7.71 -0.79
CA LEU A 48 -8.04 -6.79 -0.24
C LEU A 48 -8.21 -5.57 -1.16
N SER A 49 -9.43 -5.09 -1.35
CA SER A 49 -9.63 -3.81 -2.04
C SER A 49 -9.25 -2.62 -1.15
N ALA A 50 -8.75 -1.54 -1.75
CA ALA A 50 -8.40 -0.33 -1.00
C ALA A 50 -9.61 0.27 -0.26
N ASP A 51 -10.80 0.25 -0.87
CA ASP A 51 -12.03 0.74 -0.26
C ASP A 51 -12.42 -0.08 0.99
N GLU A 52 -12.26 -1.40 0.91
CA GLU A 52 -12.54 -2.28 2.05
C GLU A 52 -11.52 -2.07 3.18
N ALA A 53 -10.23 -1.90 2.85
CA ALA A 53 -9.20 -1.53 3.83
C ALA A 53 -9.56 -0.23 4.56
N ILE A 54 -9.98 0.81 3.83
CA ILE A 54 -10.40 2.09 4.40
C ILE A 54 -11.62 1.91 5.32
N ALA A 55 -12.60 1.10 4.91
CA ALA A 55 -13.78 0.83 5.73
C ALA A 55 -13.42 0.14 7.06
N ARG A 56 -12.45 -0.79 7.03
CA ARG A 56 -11.93 -1.47 8.23
C ARG A 56 -11.22 -0.50 9.17
N VAL A 57 -10.33 0.34 8.65
CA VAL A 57 -9.64 1.38 9.45
C VAL A 57 -10.65 2.30 10.14
N ARG A 58 -11.62 2.84 9.39
CA ARG A 58 -12.65 3.73 9.96
C ARG A 58 -13.45 3.05 11.06
N ARG A 59 -13.83 1.78 10.88
CA ARG A 59 -14.56 1.02 11.90
C ARG A 59 -13.70 0.78 13.15
N ALA A 60 -12.40 0.56 13.00
CA ALA A 60 -11.49 0.36 14.12
C ALA A 60 -11.27 1.65 14.92
N SER A 61 -11.20 2.82 14.25
CA SER A 61 -11.00 4.13 14.90
C SER A 61 -12.25 4.68 15.63
N LEU A 62 -13.42 4.07 15.43
CA LEU A 62 -14.69 4.49 16.06
C LEU A 62 -15.01 3.74 17.36
N LYS A 63 -14.09 2.91 17.85
CA LYS A 63 -14.20 2.19 19.12
C LYS A 63 -13.47 2.94 20.23
#